data_AF-A0A222P4P1-F1
#
_entry.id   AF-A0A222P4P1-F1
#
_cell.length_a   1.000
_cell.length_b   1.000
_cell.length_c   1.000
_cell.angle_alpha   90.00
_cell.angle_beta   90.00
_cell.angle_gamma   90.00
#
_symmetry.space_group_name_H-M   'P 1'
#
loop_
_entity.id
_entity.type
_entity.pdbx_description
1 polymer ?
#
loop_
_entity_poly.entity_id
_entity_poly.type
_entity_poly.pdbx_seq_one_letter_code
_entity_poly.pdbx_strand_id
1 'polypeptide(L)'
;MLIKAAQLVLKKNVQFQYSKVTQDVQVDISPAFLFSEDEEKQYWVSGDKRENLEHDLQKLDKRMVYFLRTGSNGGPGHWQILYFNRTKGWIIYSSEVNNFQLTQGAILTQQGLGLLSPFATWGYAQGQYCFLIVQASPKNIINTANYLYDYRMLGEAEADKNLWDAKDNFYREIRVDEDIKEPLQLNTNKDLTTEASDMNANTVKLTTIITALKENIAHQRNGRKTVRNSDWKRELLTTLQNRLKNNPDSDVGQCIHEVRKICKMKRNFFHFWSEPHSVSEFERLLEQELPELSQNPVF
;
A
#
# COMPACT_ATOMS: atom_id res chain seq x y z
N MET A 1 -17.12 -6.77 0.46
CA MET A 1 -15.98 -6.13 -0.24
C MET A 1 -14.75 -7.01 -0.37
N LEU A 2 -14.01 -7.26 0.73
CA LEU A 2 -12.67 -7.84 0.67
C LEU A 2 -12.62 -9.23 0.04
N ILE A 3 -13.60 -10.08 0.35
CA ILE A 3 -13.77 -11.40 -0.28
C ILE A 3 -13.85 -11.25 -1.81
N LYS A 4 -14.59 -10.26 -2.31
CA LYS A 4 -14.70 -9.97 -3.74
C LYS A 4 -13.37 -9.53 -4.34
N ALA A 5 -12.62 -8.67 -3.65
CA ALA A 5 -11.29 -8.26 -4.09
C ALA A 5 -10.32 -9.46 -4.18
N ALA A 6 -10.30 -10.31 -3.15
CA ALA A 6 -9.49 -11.52 -3.14
C ALA A 6 -9.87 -12.50 -4.26
N GLN A 7 -11.16 -12.70 -4.52
CA GLN A 7 -11.64 -13.53 -5.64
C GLN A 7 -11.18 -12.98 -6.99
N LEU A 8 -11.27 -11.66 -7.19
CA LEU A 8 -10.94 -11.05 -8.48
C LEU A 8 -9.43 -10.99 -8.73
N VAL A 9 -8.64 -10.66 -7.71
CA VAL A 9 -7.20 -10.40 -7.83
C VAL A 9 -6.37 -11.64 -7.50
N LEU A 10 -6.63 -12.28 -6.36
CA LEU A 10 -5.85 -13.42 -5.87
C LEU A 10 -6.37 -14.76 -6.38
N LYS A 11 -7.58 -14.80 -6.96
CA LYS A 11 -8.29 -16.03 -7.35
C LYS A 11 -8.56 -16.98 -6.18
N LYS A 12 -8.70 -16.42 -4.98
CA LYS A 12 -8.89 -17.16 -3.74
C LYS A 12 -10.18 -16.75 -3.03
N ASN A 13 -10.82 -17.71 -2.39
CA ASN A 13 -11.86 -17.43 -1.41
C ASN A 13 -11.20 -17.19 -0.06
N VAL A 14 -11.70 -16.17 0.64
CA VAL A 14 -11.18 -15.76 1.95
C VAL A 14 -12.31 -15.89 2.96
N GLN A 15 -12.05 -16.58 4.07
CA GLN A 15 -13.00 -16.77 5.16
C GLN A 15 -12.35 -16.35 6.49
N PHE A 16 -13.01 -15.44 7.20
CA PHE A 16 -12.57 -14.98 8.51
C PHE A 16 -13.09 -15.91 9.61
N GLN A 17 -12.18 -16.48 10.40
CA GLN A 17 -12.55 -17.31 11.55
C GLN A 17 -12.42 -16.55 12.85
N TYR A 18 -13.52 -15.96 13.31
CA TYR A 18 -13.56 -15.25 14.58
C TYR A 18 -13.83 -16.23 15.73
N SER A 19 -12.93 -16.27 16.72
CA SER A 19 -13.01 -17.18 17.86
C SER A 19 -13.85 -16.67 19.03
N LYS A 20 -14.24 -15.38 18.99
CA LYS A 20 -15.01 -14.69 20.03
C LYS A 20 -16.09 -13.82 19.39
N VAL A 21 -17.04 -13.34 20.20
CA VAL A 21 -18.01 -12.33 19.77
C VAL A 21 -17.25 -11.10 19.29
N THR A 22 -17.45 -10.75 18.02
CA THR A 22 -16.78 -9.62 17.38
C THR A 22 -17.54 -8.33 17.59
N GLN A 23 -16.85 -7.21 17.47
CA GLN A 23 -17.51 -5.92 17.28
C GLN A 23 -18.21 -5.91 15.92
N ASP A 24 -19.54 -5.86 15.93
CA ASP A 24 -20.36 -5.74 14.71
C ASP A 24 -20.62 -4.27 14.38
N VAL A 25 -19.53 -3.57 14.05
CA VAL A 25 -19.55 -2.18 13.64
C VAL A 25 -19.03 -2.04 12.20
N GLN A 26 -19.41 -0.93 11.56
CA GLN A 26 -18.78 -0.52 10.32
C GLN A 26 -17.32 -0.14 10.62
N VAL A 27 -16.40 -0.62 9.78
CA VAL A 27 -14.95 -0.41 9.95
C VAL A 27 -14.43 0.49 8.85
N ASP A 28 -13.75 1.56 9.20
CA ASP A 28 -12.96 2.34 8.24
C ASP A 28 -11.62 1.62 8.00
N ILE A 29 -11.39 1.21 6.76
CA ILE A 29 -10.18 0.48 6.36
C ILE A 29 -9.06 1.40 5.87
N SER A 30 -9.24 2.73 5.95
CA SER A 30 -8.20 3.71 5.54
C SER A 30 -6.82 3.43 6.17
N PRO A 31 -6.70 3.08 7.46
CA PRO A 31 -5.39 2.80 8.07
C PRO A 31 -4.64 1.64 7.40
N ALA A 32 -5.36 0.64 6.86
CA ALA A 32 -4.74 -0.50 6.20
C ALA A 32 -3.96 -0.13 4.93
N PHE A 33 -4.19 1.05 4.38
CA PHE A 33 -3.49 1.56 3.19
C PHE A 33 -2.33 2.50 3.52
N LEU A 34 -1.99 2.69 4.80
CA LEU A 34 -0.88 3.54 5.23
C LEU A 34 0.45 3.15 4.56
N PHE A 35 0.69 1.86 4.37
CA PHE A 35 1.90 1.29 3.76
C PHE A 35 1.72 0.81 2.31
N SER A 36 0.60 1.19 1.68
CA SER A 36 0.44 1.07 0.22
C SER A 36 1.42 2.02 -0.46
N GLU A 37 2.01 1.58 -1.57
CA GLU A 37 2.88 2.45 -2.38
C GLU A 37 2.08 3.67 -2.88
N ASP A 38 2.75 4.80 -3.11
CA ASP A 38 2.08 6.06 -3.44
C ASP A 38 1.44 5.99 -4.83
N GLU A 39 2.04 5.25 -5.76
CA GLU A 39 1.56 5.02 -7.12
C GLU A 39 0.27 4.20 -7.15
N GLU A 40 0.01 3.41 -6.10
CA GLU A 40 -1.21 2.62 -5.94
C GLU A 40 -2.38 3.45 -5.38
N LYS A 41 -2.16 4.71 -4.99
CA LYS A 41 -3.18 5.59 -4.40
C LYS A 41 -3.44 6.79 -5.29
N GLN A 42 -4.70 7.09 -5.57
CA GLN A 42 -5.11 8.26 -6.34
C GLN A 42 -6.24 8.99 -5.64
N TYR A 43 -6.14 10.32 -5.58
CA TYR A 43 -7.22 11.19 -5.12
C TYR A 43 -7.87 11.86 -6.31
N TRP A 44 -9.21 11.77 -6.39
CA TRP A 44 -9.98 12.45 -7.41
C TRP A 44 -10.92 13.47 -6.77
N VAL A 45 -11.02 14.62 -7.42
CA VAL A 45 -11.85 15.77 -7.01
C VAL A 45 -12.87 16.11 -8.10
N SER A 46 -13.29 15.10 -8.85
CA SER A 46 -14.02 15.20 -10.12
C SER A 46 -15.51 14.87 -10.04
N GLY A 47 -16.05 14.59 -8.85
CA GLY A 47 -17.48 14.29 -8.72
C GLY A 47 -18.40 15.51 -8.69
N ASP A 48 -17.87 16.71 -8.95
CA ASP A 48 -18.65 17.93 -9.14
C ASP A 48 -19.40 17.91 -10.48
N LYS A 49 -18.82 17.28 -11.50
CA LYS A 49 -19.35 17.21 -12.86
C LYS A 49 -19.23 15.80 -13.42
N ARG A 50 -20.24 15.43 -14.19
CA ARG A 50 -20.33 14.13 -14.86
C ARG A 50 -19.11 13.84 -15.72
N GLU A 51 -18.75 14.79 -16.58
CA GLU A 51 -17.70 14.62 -17.59
C GLU A 51 -16.33 14.43 -16.95
N ASN A 52 -16.08 15.09 -15.82
CA ASN A 52 -14.85 14.97 -15.06
C ASN A 52 -14.70 13.55 -14.48
N LEU A 53 -15.75 13.03 -13.82
CA LEU A 53 -15.72 11.68 -13.27
C LEU A 53 -15.65 10.60 -14.37
N GLU A 54 -16.38 10.77 -15.47
CA GLU A 54 -16.28 9.88 -16.64
C GLU A 54 -14.86 9.86 -17.20
N HIS A 55 -14.21 11.02 -17.29
CA HIS A 55 -12.84 11.12 -17.75
C HIS A 55 -11.85 10.44 -16.81
N ASP A 56 -11.99 10.60 -15.48
CA ASP A 56 -11.12 9.92 -14.52
C ASP A 56 -11.29 8.39 -14.54
N LEU A 57 -12.53 7.90 -14.68
CA LEU A 57 -12.81 6.46 -14.83
C LEU A 57 -12.20 5.86 -16.09
N GLN A 58 -11.99 6.64 -17.14
CA GLN A 58 -11.33 6.18 -18.37
C GLN A 58 -9.81 6.02 -18.21
N LYS A 59 -9.18 6.68 -17.23
CA LYS A 59 -7.75 6.56 -16.95
C LYS A 59 -7.38 5.27 -16.23
N LEU A 60 -8.34 4.62 -15.57
CA LEU A 60 -8.10 3.38 -14.83
C LEU A 60 -7.82 2.20 -15.76
N ASP A 61 -6.89 1.33 -15.35
CA ASP A 61 -6.66 0.06 -16.04
C ASP A 61 -7.82 -0.89 -15.75
N LYS A 62 -8.54 -1.27 -16.81
CA LYS A 62 -9.70 -2.17 -16.78
C LYS A 62 -9.36 -3.59 -16.33
N ARG A 63 -8.08 -3.95 -16.20
CA ARG A 63 -7.63 -5.25 -15.67
C ARG A 63 -7.45 -5.21 -14.14
N MET A 64 -7.37 -4.02 -13.56
CA MET A 64 -7.13 -3.84 -12.14
C MET A 64 -8.44 -3.75 -11.36
N VAL A 65 -8.32 -3.98 -10.06
CA VAL A 65 -9.38 -3.83 -9.07
C VAL A 65 -8.93 -2.76 -8.09
N TYR A 66 -9.88 -1.96 -7.61
CA TYR A 66 -9.58 -0.85 -6.72
C TYR A 66 -10.51 -0.88 -5.51
N PHE A 67 -9.98 -0.53 -4.34
CA PHE A 67 -10.77 0.00 -3.24
C PHE A 67 -11.11 1.45 -3.57
N LEU A 68 -12.39 1.80 -3.49
CA LEU A 68 -12.90 3.14 -3.70
C LEU A 68 -13.52 3.63 -2.39
N ARG A 69 -13.03 4.74 -1.86
CA ARG A 69 -13.70 5.50 -0.81
C ARG A 69 -14.46 6.66 -1.44
N THR A 70 -15.73 6.81 -1.08
CA THR A 70 -16.55 7.97 -1.40
C THR A 70 -16.88 8.73 -0.11
N GLY A 71 -16.94 10.06 -0.16
CA GLY A 71 -17.30 10.89 1.00
C GLY A 71 -16.41 12.12 1.17
N SER A 72 -16.44 12.71 2.35
CA SER A 72 -15.63 13.89 2.67
C SER A 72 -14.34 13.56 3.40
N ASN A 73 -13.35 14.45 3.29
CA ASN A 73 -12.11 14.38 4.05
C ASN A 73 -12.36 14.68 5.53
N GLY A 74 -11.87 13.83 6.43
CA GLY A 74 -12.07 13.98 7.88
C GLY A 74 -13.52 13.80 8.34
N GLY A 75 -14.41 13.35 7.46
CA GLY A 75 -15.80 13.01 7.75
C GLY A 75 -16.13 11.57 7.36
N PRO A 76 -17.42 11.20 7.38
CA PRO A 76 -17.88 9.87 7.00
C PRO A 76 -17.40 9.50 5.59
N GLY A 77 -16.89 8.28 5.45
CA GLY A 77 -16.50 7.69 4.18
C GLY A 77 -17.13 6.32 4.02
N HIS A 78 -17.49 5.99 2.79
CA HIS A 78 -17.98 4.67 2.43
C HIS A 78 -16.98 3.98 1.52
N TRP A 79 -16.52 2.80 1.93
CA TRP A 79 -15.59 1.99 1.16
C TRP A 79 -16.35 0.99 0.30
N GLN A 80 -15.90 0.79 -0.93
CA GLN A 80 -16.46 -0.11 -1.93
C GLN A 80 -15.36 -0.70 -2.81
N ILE A 81 -15.65 -1.77 -3.55
CA ILE A 81 -14.76 -2.32 -4.59
C ILE A 81 -15.22 -1.79 -5.94
N LEU A 82 -14.28 -1.22 -6.69
CA LEU A 82 -14.45 -0.81 -8.08
C LEU A 82 -13.69 -1.79 -8.98
N TYR A 83 -14.39 -2.44 -9.92
CA TYR A 83 -13.78 -3.35 -10.88
C TYR A 83 -14.49 -3.28 -12.24
N PHE A 84 -13.78 -3.58 -13.31
CA PHE A 84 -14.35 -3.57 -14.65
C PHE A 84 -14.91 -4.94 -15.04
N ASN A 85 -16.15 -4.95 -15.53
CA ASN A 85 -16.78 -6.11 -16.14
C ASN A 85 -16.87 -5.88 -17.67
N ARG A 86 -16.37 -6.83 -18.48
CA ARG A 86 -16.30 -6.67 -19.94
C ARG A 86 -17.66 -6.40 -20.61
N THR A 87 -18.73 -6.97 -20.07
CA THR A 87 -20.09 -6.80 -20.63
C THR A 87 -20.85 -5.62 -20.04
N LYS A 88 -20.51 -5.22 -18.81
CA LYS A 88 -21.27 -4.24 -18.03
C LYS A 88 -20.53 -2.94 -17.74
N GLY A 89 -19.26 -2.79 -18.11
CA GLY A 89 -18.47 -1.62 -17.72
C GLY A 89 -18.00 -1.66 -16.26
N TRP A 90 -17.70 -0.50 -15.68
CA TRP A 90 -17.28 -0.41 -14.28
C TRP A 90 -18.43 -0.78 -13.34
N ILE A 91 -18.13 -1.57 -12.31
CA ILE A 91 -19.04 -2.02 -11.27
C ILE A 91 -18.54 -1.54 -9.92
N ILE A 92 -19.46 -1.03 -9.10
CA ILE A 92 -19.23 -0.75 -7.68
C ILE A 92 -19.87 -1.85 -6.85
N TYR A 93 -19.13 -2.40 -5.92
CA TYR A 93 -19.57 -3.48 -5.03
C TYR A 93 -19.19 -3.19 -3.58
N SER A 94 -20.19 -2.95 -2.73
CA SER A 94 -20.01 -2.85 -1.28
C SER A 94 -20.31 -4.22 -0.64
N SER A 95 -21.48 -4.77 -0.95
CA SER A 95 -21.97 -6.05 -0.44
C SER A 95 -22.85 -6.75 -1.48
N GLU A 96 -23.28 -7.99 -1.18
CA GLU A 96 -24.19 -8.77 -2.02
C GLU A 96 -25.50 -8.02 -2.34
N VAL A 97 -25.99 -7.22 -1.40
CA VAL A 97 -27.24 -6.44 -1.55
C VAL A 97 -27.00 -4.98 -1.95
N ASN A 98 -25.75 -4.51 -1.92
CA ASN A 98 -25.39 -3.14 -2.30
C ASN A 98 -24.22 -3.14 -3.30
N ASN A 99 -24.59 -3.33 -4.56
CA ASN A 99 -23.70 -3.23 -5.71
C ASN A 99 -24.50 -2.74 -6.93
N PHE A 100 -23.82 -2.04 -7.84
CA PHE A 100 -24.46 -1.48 -9.03
C PHE A 100 -23.47 -1.27 -10.18
N GLN A 101 -24.01 -1.14 -11.39
CA GLN A 101 -23.23 -0.82 -12.58
C GLN A 101 -22.97 0.69 -12.63
N LEU A 102 -21.70 1.08 -12.53
CA LEU A 102 -21.27 2.48 -12.54
C LEU A 102 -21.29 3.07 -13.95
N THR A 103 -20.75 2.35 -14.94
CA THR A 103 -20.68 2.84 -16.33
C THR A 103 -21.33 1.88 -17.32
N GLN A 104 -21.76 2.41 -18.47
CA GLN A 104 -22.06 1.63 -19.66
C GLN A 104 -21.17 2.14 -20.80
N GLY A 105 -20.12 1.39 -21.13
CA GLY A 105 -19.05 1.89 -21.99
C GLY A 105 -18.26 3.00 -21.30
N ALA A 106 -18.21 4.18 -21.93
CA ALA A 106 -17.44 5.34 -21.49
C ALA A 106 -18.20 6.32 -20.57
N ILE A 107 -19.51 6.09 -20.36
CA ILE A 107 -20.41 7.02 -19.69
C ILE A 107 -21.01 6.43 -18.41
N LEU A 108 -21.35 7.29 -17.44
CA LEU A 108 -22.06 6.92 -16.22
C LEU A 108 -23.48 6.42 -16.53
N THR A 109 -23.92 5.40 -15.79
CA THR A 109 -25.32 4.98 -15.77
C THR A 109 -26.15 5.92 -14.87
N GLN A 110 -27.48 5.76 -14.88
CA GLN A 110 -28.35 6.50 -13.96
C GLN A 110 -28.00 6.27 -12.48
N GLN A 111 -27.58 5.05 -12.12
CA GLN A 111 -27.11 4.75 -10.76
C GLN A 111 -25.73 5.37 -10.51
N GLY A 112 -24.86 5.39 -11.51
CA GLY A 112 -23.54 6.02 -11.45
C GLY A 112 -23.59 7.54 -11.21
N LEU A 113 -24.62 8.22 -11.71
CA LEU A 113 -24.86 9.64 -11.41
C LEU A 113 -25.05 9.90 -9.91
N GLY A 114 -25.44 8.90 -9.13
CA GLY A 114 -25.55 8.99 -7.67
C GLY A 114 -24.23 9.19 -6.93
N LEU A 115 -23.08 9.01 -7.60
CA LEU A 115 -21.77 9.39 -7.05
C LEU A 115 -21.46 10.89 -7.16
N LEU A 116 -22.19 11.61 -8.01
CA LEU A 116 -21.95 13.03 -8.20
C LEU A 116 -22.55 13.82 -7.04
N SER A 117 -21.87 14.91 -6.67
CA SER A 117 -22.37 15.88 -5.71
C SER A 117 -22.09 17.29 -6.25
N PRO A 118 -22.90 17.77 -7.20
CA PRO A 118 -22.60 18.99 -7.96
C PRO A 118 -22.66 20.28 -7.13
N PHE A 119 -23.28 20.22 -5.95
CA PHE A 119 -23.41 21.36 -5.04
C PHE A 119 -22.42 21.30 -3.86
N ALA A 120 -21.62 20.24 -3.76
CA ALA A 120 -20.59 20.14 -2.74
C ALA A 120 -19.27 20.78 -3.20
N THR A 121 -18.43 21.15 -2.24
CA THR A 121 -17.05 21.54 -2.52
C THR A 121 -16.18 20.30 -2.63
N TRP A 122 -15.43 20.20 -3.74
CA TRP A 122 -14.49 19.12 -4.01
C TRP A 122 -13.06 19.59 -3.82
N GLY A 123 -12.23 18.76 -3.21
CA GLY A 123 -10.84 19.14 -2.94
C GLY A 123 -10.16 18.29 -1.87
N TYR A 124 -9.01 18.77 -1.41
CA TYR A 124 -8.12 18.04 -0.50
C TYR A 124 -8.22 18.51 0.96
N ALA A 125 -8.94 19.59 1.22
CA ALA A 125 -9.12 20.12 2.57
C ALA A 125 -10.17 19.33 3.36
N GLN A 126 -10.11 19.43 4.68
CA GLN A 126 -11.10 18.84 5.59
C GLN A 126 -12.52 19.35 5.25
N GLY A 127 -13.48 18.43 5.26
CA GLY A 127 -14.88 18.70 4.92
C GLY A 127 -15.20 18.70 3.42
N GLN A 128 -14.20 18.81 2.54
CA GLN A 128 -14.41 18.72 1.08
C GLN A 128 -14.61 17.27 0.64
N TYR A 129 -15.42 17.06 -0.39
CA TYR A 129 -15.63 15.77 -1.02
C TYR A 129 -14.43 15.35 -1.86
N CYS A 130 -14.14 14.06 -1.84
CA CYS A 130 -13.19 13.43 -2.74
C CYS A 130 -13.52 11.95 -2.95
N PHE A 131 -12.93 11.39 -4.00
CA PHE A 131 -12.76 9.95 -4.11
C PHE A 131 -11.32 9.60 -3.78
N LEU A 132 -11.13 8.58 -2.94
CA LEU A 132 -9.84 7.94 -2.78
C LEU A 132 -9.90 6.56 -3.45
N ILE A 133 -9.04 6.37 -4.43
CA ILE A 133 -8.85 5.13 -5.16
C ILE A 133 -7.55 4.50 -4.64
N VAL A 134 -7.61 3.24 -4.21
CA VAL A 134 -6.42 2.46 -3.84
C VAL A 134 -6.44 1.17 -4.64
N GLN A 135 -5.36 0.85 -5.35
CA GLN A 135 -5.25 -0.40 -6.07
C GLN A 135 -5.35 -1.58 -5.09
N ALA A 136 -6.22 -2.54 -5.39
CA ALA A 136 -6.38 -3.76 -4.61
C ALA A 136 -5.28 -4.77 -4.96
N SER A 137 -4.01 -4.39 -4.76
CA SER A 137 -2.87 -5.28 -4.94
C SER A 137 -2.88 -6.40 -3.90
N PRO A 138 -2.15 -7.51 -4.13
CA PRO A 138 -2.07 -8.59 -3.15
C PRO A 138 -1.68 -8.10 -1.74
N LYS A 139 -0.70 -7.20 -1.66
CA LYS A 139 -0.26 -6.57 -0.40
C LYS A 139 -1.39 -5.78 0.25
N ASN A 140 -2.10 -4.93 -0.49
CA ASN A 140 -3.20 -4.15 0.05
C ASN A 140 -4.38 -5.03 0.51
N ILE A 141 -4.69 -6.10 -0.22
CA ILE A 141 -5.72 -7.07 0.19
C ILE A 141 -5.33 -7.76 1.51
N ILE A 142 -4.07 -8.21 1.63
CA ILE A 142 -3.57 -8.85 2.85
C ILE A 142 -3.59 -7.87 4.04
N ASN A 143 -3.08 -6.66 3.85
CA ASN A 143 -3.08 -5.62 4.88
C ASN A 143 -4.49 -5.29 5.36
N THR A 144 -5.44 -5.07 4.43
CA THR A 144 -6.84 -4.81 4.77
C THR A 144 -7.48 -6.00 5.49
N ALA A 145 -7.17 -7.24 5.09
CA ALA A 145 -7.68 -8.44 5.74
C ALA A 145 -7.21 -8.55 7.19
N ASN A 146 -5.90 -8.44 7.40
CA ASN A 146 -5.30 -8.55 8.71
C ASN A 146 -5.76 -7.42 9.63
N TYR A 147 -5.79 -6.18 9.12
CA TYR A 147 -6.34 -5.03 9.85
C TYR A 147 -7.79 -5.26 10.28
N LEU A 148 -8.65 -5.68 9.35
CA LEU A 148 -10.06 -5.93 9.65
C LEU A 148 -10.24 -7.05 10.68
N TYR A 149 -9.39 -8.09 10.63
CA TYR A 149 -9.41 -9.16 11.61
C TYR A 149 -9.05 -8.64 13.01
N ASP A 150 -7.93 -7.92 13.13
CA ASP A 150 -7.50 -7.34 14.40
C ASP A 150 -8.50 -6.34 14.93
N TYR A 151 -9.04 -5.46 14.08
CA TYR A 151 -10.04 -4.48 14.48
C TYR A 151 -11.23 -5.17 15.15
N ARG A 152 -11.74 -6.25 14.55
CA ARG A 152 -12.91 -6.97 15.09
C ARG A 152 -12.61 -7.76 16.35
N MET A 153 -11.38 -8.26 16.49
CA MET A 153 -10.99 -9.14 17.60
C MET A 153 -10.40 -8.38 18.80
N LEU A 154 -9.72 -7.27 18.55
CA LEU A 154 -8.90 -6.53 19.51
C LEU A 154 -9.31 -5.07 19.64
N GLY A 155 -9.94 -4.49 18.61
CA GLY A 155 -10.31 -3.07 18.55
C GLY A 155 -9.36 -2.24 17.66
N GLU A 156 -9.73 -0.99 17.42
CA GLU A 156 -9.02 -0.07 16.53
C GLU A 156 -7.57 0.18 16.95
N ALA A 157 -7.33 0.51 18.23
CA ALA A 157 -6.00 0.89 18.71
C ALA A 157 -4.97 -0.24 18.53
N GLU A 158 -5.37 -1.48 18.81
CA GLU A 158 -4.53 -2.68 18.64
C GLU A 158 -4.34 -3.03 17.15
N ALA A 159 -5.37 -2.86 16.32
CA ALA A 159 -5.24 -3.05 14.88
C ALA A 159 -4.25 -2.04 14.26
N ASP A 160 -4.34 -0.77 14.66
CA ASP A 160 -3.41 0.28 14.26
C ASP A 160 -1.99 -0.01 14.70
N LYS A 161 -1.80 -0.56 15.91
CA LYS A 161 -0.49 -0.97 16.40
C LYS A 161 0.07 -2.13 15.56
N ASN A 162 -0.74 -3.15 15.28
CA ASN A 162 -0.30 -4.34 14.56
C ASN A 162 0.00 -4.08 13.07
N LEU A 163 -0.57 -3.02 12.47
CA LEU A 163 -0.23 -2.60 11.11
C LEU A 163 1.26 -2.35 10.91
N TRP A 164 1.97 -1.92 11.96
CA TRP A 164 3.40 -1.63 11.90
C TRP A 164 4.28 -2.88 11.81
N ASP A 165 3.76 -4.05 12.20
CA ASP A 165 4.49 -5.33 12.19
C ASP A 165 4.40 -6.05 10.84
N ALA A 166 4.41 -5.28 9.75
CA ALA A 166 4.22 -5.64 8.34
C ALA A 166 4.22 -7.16 8.07
N LYS A 167 3.04 -7.67 7.69
CA LYS A 167 2.85 -9.09 7.35
C LYS A 167 2.70 -9.25 5.85
N ASP A 168 3.52 -10.09 5.25
CA ASP A 168 3.40 -10.43 3.83
C ASP A 168 2.34 -11.50 3.56
N ASN A 169 1.70 -12.05 4.61
CA ASN A 169 0.74 -13.12 4.53
C ASN A 169 -0.52 -12.82 5.37
N PHE A 170 -1.62 -13.46 5.00
CA PHE A 170 -2.83 -13.49 5.83
C PHE A 170 -2.54 -14.11 7.20
N TYR A 171 -3.25 -13.65 8.24
CA TYR A 171 -3.29 -14.39 9.50
C TYR A 171 -3.79 -15.81 9.31
N ARG A 172 -3.28 -16.75 10.11
CA ARG A 172 -3.68 -18.17 10.03
C ARG A 172 -5.18 -18.37 10.27
N GLU A 173 -5.81 -17.47 11.01
CA GLU A 173 -7.25 -17.44 11.30
C GLU A 173 -8.09 -16.93 10.11
N ILE A 174 -7.45 -16.36 9.10
CA ILE A 174 -8.07 -16.01 7.82
C ILE A 174 -7.79 -17.18 6.88
N ARG A 175 -8.77 -18.09 6.76
CA ARG A 175 -8.65 -19.22 5.85
C ARG A 175 -8.69 -18.72 4.42
N VAL A 176 -7.77 -19.23 3.63
CA VAL A 176 -7.70 -18.96 2.21
C VAL A 176 -7.72 -20.30 1.51
N ASP A 177 -8.80 -20.59 0.78
CA ASP A 177 -8.89 -21.85 0.04
C ASP A 177 -7.80 -21.89 -1.05
N GLU A 178 -7.21 -23.06 -1.25
CA GLU A 178 -6.31 -23.28 -2.38
C GLU A 178 -7.11 -23.30 -3.68
N ASP A 179 -6.80 -22.33 -4.54
CA ASP A 179 -7.17 -22.09 -5.93
C ASP A 179 -8.56 -22.55 -6.43
N ILE A 180 -9.35 -21.57 -6.90
CA ILE A 180 -10.41 -21.83 -7.88
C ILE A 180 -9.71 -22.22 -9.20
N LYS A 181 -9.57 -23.53 -9.44
CA LYS A 181 -8.88 -24.08 -10.62
C LYS A 181 -9.53 -23.64 -11.94
N GLU A 182 -8.79 -22.90 -12.75
CA GLU A 182 -8.72 -23.09 -14.20
C GLU A 182 -7.25 -23.02 -14.66
N PRO A 183 -6.82 -23.86 -15.62
CA PRO A 183 -5.41 -24.19 -15.79
C PRO A 183 -4.71 -23.20 -16.71
N LEU A 184 -3.47 -22.81 -16.39
CA LEU A 184 -2.47 -22.41 -17.38
C LEU A 184 -1.06 -22.70 -16.83
N GLN A 185 -0.34 -23.55 -17.55
CA GLN A 185 1.06 -23.90 -17.30
C GLN A 185 2.00 -22.76 -17.68
N LEU A 186 3.11 -22.61 -16.96
CA LEU A 186 4.36 -22.13 -17.56
C LEU A 186 5.59 -22.68 -16.83
N ASN A 187 6.41 -23.42 -17.58
CA ASN A 187 7.78 -23.83 -17.24
C ASN A 187 8.72 -22.62 -17.29
N THR A 188 9.76 -22.58 -16.43
CA THR A 188 11.17 -22.59 -16.89
C THR A 188 12.17 -22.82 -15.75
N ASN A 189 13.35 -23.32 -16.16
CA ASN A 189 14.40 -23.93 -15.36
C ASN A 189 15.43 -22.96 -14.73
N LYS A 190 16.05 -23.53 -13.70
CA LYS A 190 17.33 -23.28 -12.99
C LYS A 190 18.54 -22.87 -13.87
N ASP A 191 19.43 -22.01 -13.35
CA ASP A 191 20.86 -22.37 -13.11
C ASP A 191 21.63 -21.37 -12.21
N LEU A 192 22.76 -21.82 -11.65
CA LEU A 192 23.51 -21.31 -10.49
C LEU A 192 24.94 -20.77 -10.80
N THR A 193 25.50 -20.01 -9.82
CA THR A 193 26.92 -19.66 -9.50
C THR A 193 27.59 -18.52 -10.30
N THR A 194 28.21 -17.49 -9.69
CA THR A 194 29.49 -17.52 -8.95
C THR A 194 29.78 -16.13 -8.32
N GLU A 195 29.71 -15.87 -6.99
CA GLU A 195 30.07 -14.52 -6.44
C GLU A 195 30.20 -14.44 -4.89
N ALA A 196 30.94 -15.35 -4.23
CA ALA A 196 31.02 -15.37 -2.76
C ALA A 196 32.04 -14.37 -2.14
N SER A 197 32.90 -13.73 -2.93
CA SER A 197 33.98 -12.86 -2.43
C SER A 197 33.60 -11.38 -2.33
N ASP A 198 32.80 -10.86 -3.26
CA ASP A 198 32.41 -9.44 -3.30
C ASP A 198 31.21 -9.10 -2.41
N MET A 199 30.35 -10.09 -2.11
CA MET A 199 29.18 -9.89 -1.26
C MET A 199 29.52 -9.42 0.16
N ASN A 200 30.66 -9.85 0.71
CA ASN A 200 31.06 -9.46 2.06
C ASN A 200 31.50 -7.99 2.13
N ALA A 201 32.23 -7.49 1.13
CA ALA A 201 32.66 -6.09 1.07
C ALA A 201 31.48 -5.14 0.90
N ASN A 202 30.50 -5.51 0.06
CA ASN A 202 29.30 -4.71 -0.17
C ASN A 202 28.37 -4.69 1.05
N THR A 203 28.27 -5.81 1.78
CA THR A 203 27.52 -5.91 3.05
C THR A 203 28.11 -5.00 4.13
N VAL A 204 29.44 -4.92 4.25
CA VAL A 204 30.12 -4.01 5.18
C VAL A 204 29.83 -2.56 4.83
N LYS A 205 29.95 -2.18 3.55
CA LYS A 205 29.67 -0.82 3.09
C LYS A 205 28.22 -0.40 3.33
N LEU A 206 27.25 -1.26 3.00
CA LEU A 206 25.84 -0.97 3.26
C LEU A 206 25.55 -0.85 4.77
N THR A 207 26.19 -1.67 5.60
CA THR A 207 26.12 -1.57 7.07
C THR A 207 26.64 -0.21 7.57
N THR A 208 27.70 0.33 6.97
CA THR A 208 28.23 1.67 7.26
C THR A 208 27.23 2.76 6.89
N ILE A 209 26.63 2.69 5.70
CA ILE A 209 25.60 3.63 5.25
C ILE A 209 24.42 3.65 6.22
N ILE A 210 23.91 2.47 6.60
CA ILE A 210 22.78 2.34 7.53
C ILE A 210 23.12 2.94 8.91
N THR A 211 24.37 2.76 9.37
CA THR A 211 24.84 3.35 10.63
C THR A 211 24.83 4.88 10.56
N ALA A 212 25.37 5.46 9.49
CA ALA A 212 25.38 6.90 9.28
C ALA A 212 23.95 7.49 9.23
N LEU A 213 23.03 6.82 8.52
CA LEU A 213 21.62 7.21 8.49
C LEU A 213 21.00 7.22 9.89
N LYS A 214 21.20 6.14 10.67
CA LYS A 214 20.69 6.04 12.05
C LYS A 214 21.19 7.16 12.95
N GLU A 215 22.48 7.48 12.89
CA GLU A 215 23.09 8.55 13.68
C GLU A 215 22.57 9.92 13.27
N ASN A 216 22.50 10.19 11.96
CA ASN A 216 22.01 11.47 11.46
C ASN A 216 20.52 11.66 11.75
N ILE A 217 19.74 10.58 11.85
CA ILE A 217 18.34 10.63 12.28
C ILE A 217 18.27 10.91 13.79
N ALA A 218 19.07 10.23 14.61
CA ALA A 218 19.08 10.38 16.07
C ALA A 218 19.47 11.80 16.50
N HIS A 219 20.47 12.38 15.85
CA HIS A 219 21.03 13.68 16.19
C HIS A 219 20.47 14.84 15.35
N GLN A 220 19.47 14.58 14.52
CA GLN A 220 18.82 15.58 13.68
C GLN A 220 19.82 16.38 12.81
N ARG A 221 20.83 15.70 12.27
CA ARG A 221 21.85 16.31 11.39
C ARG A 221 21.28 16.57 10.00
N ASN A 222 22.02 17.32 9.18
CA ASN A 222 21.70 17.58 7.76
C ASN A 222 20.36 18.32 7.55
N GLY A 223 20.11 19.34 8.39
CA GLY A 223 18.94 20.23 8.26
C GLY A 223 17.65 19.66 8.87
N ARG A 224 17.69 18.48 9.48
CA ARG A 224 16.54 17.90 10.19
C ARG A 224 16.22 18.76 11.42
N LYS A 225 15.06 19.40 11.44
CA LYS A 225 14.50 20.05 12.63
C LYS A 225 13.25 19.29 13.03
N THR A 226 13.37 18.34 13.94
CA THR A 226 12.20 17.56 14.35
C THR A 226 12.03 17.55 15.85
N VAL A 227 10.96 18.18 16.34
CA VAL A 227 10.68 18.27 17.78
C VAL A 227 10.13 16.94 18.35
N ARG A 228 9.75 15.96 17.50
CA ARG A 228 9.17 14.67 17.96
C ARG A 228 9.35 13.49 16.99
N ASN A 229 9.84 12.37 17.53
CA ASN A 229 9.71 10.94 17.14
C ASN A 229 10.14 10.44 15.73
N SER A 230 11.45 10.20 15.50
CA SER A 230 12.00 9.46 14.33
C SER A 230 12.45 8.06 14.69
N ASP A 231 12.22 7.61 15.92
CA ASP A 231 12.85 6.41 16.46
C ASP A 231 12.43 5.14 15.69
N TRP A 232 11.20 5.12 15.17
CA TRP A 232 10.72 4.04 14.30
C TRP A 232 11.56 3.84 13.02
N LYS A 233 12.05 4.91 12.36
CA LYS A 233 12.97 4.77 11.21
C LYS A 233 14.29 4.14 11.64
N ARG A 234 14.76 4.48 12.83
CA ARG A 234 16.00 3.93 13.38
C ARG A 234 15.83 2.46 13.74
N GLU A 235 14.65 2.05 14.21
CA GLU A 235 14.32 0.65 14.48
C GLU A 235 14.24 -0.20 13.21
N LEU A 236 13.59 0.30 12.15
CA LEU A 236 13.57 -0.37 10.84
C LEU A 236 14.98 -0.53 10.25
N LEU A 237 15.78 0.54 10.28
CA LEU A 237 17.18 0.49 9.87
C LEU A 237 18.02 -0.46 10.74
N THR A 238 17.71 -0.58 12.04
CA THR A 238 18.39 -1.52 12.95
C THR A 238 18.04 -2.96 12.63
N THR A 239 16.77 -3.24 12.33
CA THR A 239 16.31 -4.56 11.92
C THR A 239 17.00 -5.02 10.65
N LEU A 240 17.08 -4.13 9.65
CA LEU A 240 17.75 -4.41 8.38
C LEU A 240 19.27 -4.58 8.56
N GLN A 241 19.90 -3.77 9.41
CA GLN A 241 21.30 -3.92 9.78
C GLN A 241 21.59 -5.27 10.46
N ASN A 242 20.73 -5.70 11.38
CA ASN A 242 20.89 -7.00 12.05
C ASN A 242 20.70 -8.17 11.08
N ARG A 243 19.78 -8.04 10.12
CA ARG A 243 19.59 -9.04 9.06
C ARG A 243 20.83 -9.17 8.17
N LEU A 244 21.43 -8.06 7.75
CA LEU A 244 22.67 -8.04 6.97
C LEU A 244 23.85 -8.68 7.73
N LYS A 245 23.94 -8.46 9.04
CA LYS A 245 25.01 -9.06 9.88
C LYS A 245 24.82 -10.56 10.10
N ASN A 246 23.58 -11.01 10.24
CA ASN A 246 23.26 -12.41 10.57
C ASN A 246 23.15 -13.30 9.33
N ASN A 247 22.91 -12.71 8.14
CA ASN A 247 22.80 -13.41 6.87
C ASN A 247 23.69 -12.71 5.81
N PRO A 248 25.00 -12.99 5.78
CA PRO A 248 25.93 -12.37 4.83
C PRO A 248 25.68 -12.73 3.35
N ASP A 249 24.86 -13.76 3.09
CA ASP A 249 24.38 -14.13 1.76
C ASP A 249 23.09 -13.38 1.35
N SER A 250 22.65 -12.39 2.14
CA SER A 250 21.49 -11.57 1.79
C SER A 250 21.78 -10.77 0.52
N ASP A 251 20.85 -10.78 -0.42
CA ASP A 251 20.92 -9.95 -1.64
C ASP A 251 21.06 -8.47 -1.23
N VAL A 252 22.26 -7.93 -1.45
CA VAL A 252 22.61 -6.54 -1.12
C VAL A 252 21.72 -5.57 -1.91
N GLY A 253 21.35 -5.92 -3.15
CA GLY A 253 20.44 -5.13 -3.97
C GLY A 253 19.05 -5.05 -3.36
N GLN A 254 18.52 -6.17 -2.87
CA GLN A 254 17.26 -6.20 -2.13
C GLN A 254 17.34 -5.34 -0.85
N CYS A 255 18.44 -5.42 -0.11
CA CYS A 255 18.64 -4.61 1.10
C CYS A 255 18.75 -3.11 0.79
N ILE A 256 19.41 -2.72 -0.31
CA ILE A 256 19.43 -1.33 -0.80
C ILE A 256 18.01 -0.85 -1.09
N HIS A 257 17.19 -1.66 -1.78
CA HIS A 257 15.81 -1.31 -2.09
C HIS A 257 14.96 -1.10 -0.82
N GLU A 258 15.15 -1.94 0.20
CA GLU A 258 14.46 -1.77 1.48
C GLU A 258 14.94 -0.53 2.26
N VAL A 259 16.24 -0.19 2.21
CA VAL A 259 16.73 1.07 2.80
C VAL A 259 16.13 2.28 2.07
N ARG A 260 16.01 2.26 0.74
CA ARG A 260 15.31 3.30 -0.03
C ARG A 260 13.86 3.47 0.42
N LYS A 261 13.14 2.35 0.59
CA LYS A 261 11.76 2.37 1.11
C LYS A 261 11.69 3.05 2.47
N ILE A 262 12.53 2.66 3.42
CA ILE A 262 12.58 3.29 4.76
C ILE A 262 12.90 4.78 4.67
N CYS A 263 13.83 5.16 3.81
CA CYS A 263 14.19 6.56 3.59
C CYS A 263 13.03 7.38 3.04
N LYS A 264 12.21 6.82 2.13
CA LYS A 264 11.04 7.47 1.52
C LYS A 264 9.83 7.60 2.45
N MET A 265 9.74 6.79 3.50
CA MET A 265 8.59 6.84 4.42
C MET A 265 8.44 8.23 5.07
N LYS A 266 7.22 8.76 5.10
CA LYS A 266 6.89 10.09 5.65
C LYS A 266 6.18 9.95 6.99
N ARG A 267 6.44 10.89 7.90
CA ARG A 267 5.88 10.87 9.27
C ARG A 267 4.41 11.29 9.35
N ASN A 268 3.91 12.06 8.39
CA ASN A 268 2.57 12.61 8.47
C ASN A 268 2.00 12.83 7.06
N PHE A 269 0.71 12.52 6.89
CA PHE A 269 -0.02 12.67 5.64
C PHE A 269 0.04 14.10 5.08
N PHE A 270 0.11 15.11 5.95
CA PHE A 270 0.18 16.52 5.56
C PHE A 270 1.56 17.01 5.07
N HIS A 271 2.62 16.19 5.16
CA HIS A 271 3.95 16.50 4.63
C HIS A 271 4.28 15.69 3.36
N PHE A 272 3.25 15.35 2.59
CA PHE A 272 3.33 14.48 1.42
C PHE A 272 4.24 14.99 0.30
N TRP A 273 4.45 16.30 0.18
CA TRP A 273 5.16 16.89 -0.97
C TRP A 273 6.64 17.17 -0.75
N SER A 274 7.17 16.98 0.47
CA SER A 274 8.61 17.09 0.72
C SER A 274 9.26 15.71 0.68
N GLU A 275 10.29 15.58 -0.16
CA GLU A 275 11.18 14.44 -0.10
C GLU A 275 11.86 14.42 1.28
N PRO A 276 11.78 13.30 2.04
CA PRO A 276 12.47 13.22 3.31
C PRO A 276 13.99 13.39 3.10
N HIS A 277 14.65 14.18 3.96
CA HIS A 277 16.12 14.34 3.92
C HIS A 277 16.90 13.02 3.94
N SER A 278 16.29 11.93 4.43
CA SER A 278 16.87 10.58 4.39
C SER A 278 17.01 10.00 2.99
N VAL A 279 16.19 10.41 2.01
CA VAL A 279 16.27 9.91 0.62
C VAL A 279 17.51 10.47 -0.06
N SER A 280 17.64 11.79 -0.16
CA SER A 280 18.82 12.43 -0.77
C SER A 280 20.12 12.12 -0.04
N GLU A 281 20.07 11.97 1.29
CA GLU A 281 21.22 11.52 2.07
C GLU A 281 21.63 10.08 1.74
N PHE A 282 20.66 9.17 1.62
CA PHE A 282 20.96 7.77 1.31
C PHE A 282 21.52 7.61 -0.09
N GLU A 283 20.92 8.24 -1.11
CA GLU A 283 21.44 8.16 -2.48
C GLU A 283 22.86 8.73 -2.57
N ARG A 284 23.14 9.85 -1.88
CA ARG A 284 24.50 10.41 -1.80
C ARG A 284 25.49 9.45 -1.15
N LEU A 285 25.11 8.78 -0.05
CA LEU A 285 25.98 7.80 0.62
C LEU A 285 26.16 6.53 -0.21
N LEU A 286 25.13 6.12 -0.95
CA LEU A 286 25.16 4.96 -1.84
C LEU A 286 26.10 5.22 -3.03
N GLU A 287 26.03 6.39 -3.65
CA GLU A 287 26.96 6.80 -4.71
C GLU A 287 28.42 6.88 -4.24
N GLN A 288 28.66 7.25 -2.98
CA GLN A 288 30.01 7.36 -2.41
C GLN A 288 30.63 5.98 -2.10
N GLU A 289 29.87 5.09 -1.49
CA GLU A 289 30.39 3.82 -0.96
C GLU A 289 30.16 2.63 -1.91
N LEU A 290 29.09 2.66 -2.71
CA LEU A 290 28.61 1.59 -3.59
C LEU A 290 28.19 2.14 -4.98
N PRO A 291 29.09 2.80 -5.74
CA PRO A 291 28.77 3.45 -7.01
C PRO A 291 28.25 2.49 -8.10
N GLU A 292 28.67 1.23 -8.06
CA GLU A 292 28.24 0.20 -9.01
C GLU A 292 26.76 -0.20 -8.81
N LEU A 293 26.23 0.01 -7.61
CA LEU A 293 24.85 -0.32 -7.23
C LEU A 293 23.93 0.92 -7.21
N SER A 294 24.47 2.12 -7.45
CA SER A 294 23.68 3.35 -7.52
C SER A 294 22.96 3.54 -8.86
N GLN A 295 23.44 2.90 -9.95
CA GLN A 295 22.95 3.10 -11.33
C GLN A 295 21.77 2.23 -11.79
N ASN A 296 21.08 1.54 -10.88
CA ASN A 296 19.85 0.81 -11.23
C ASN A 296 18.59 1.59 -10.81
N PRO A 297 18.02 2.46 -11.67
CA PRO A 297 16.65 2.90 -11.52
C PRO A 297 15.77 1.74 -11.99
N VAL A 298 15.42 0.84 -11.09
CA VAL A 298 14.30 -0.07 -11.35
C VAL A 298 13.05 0.78 -11.20
N PHE A 299 12.44 1.06 -12.36
CA PHE A 299 11.17 1.75 -12.57
C PHE A 299 10.05 1.19 -11.69
#